data_AF-A0A9P6IP56-F1
#
_entry.id   AF-A0A9P6IP56-F1
#
_cell.length_a   1.000
_cell.length_b   1.000
_cell.length_c   1.000
_cell.angle_alpha   90.00
_cell.angle_beta   90.00
_cell.angle_gamma   90.00
#
_symmetry.space_group_name_H-M   'P 1'
#
loop_
_entity.id
_entity.type
_entity.pdbx_description
1 polymer ?
#
loop_
_entity_poly.entity_id
_entity_poly.type
_entity_poly.pdbx_seq_one_letter_code
_entity_poly.pdbx_strand_id
1 'polypeptide(L)'
;MIPNKEGMNTLEVAALFNKLDSARYLLESDLASSEPQSILNALQRARGPDKKAMKALLKSWQGKDGERKRADLIERLRGKPHVPSSDAAS
;
A
#
# COMPACT_ATOMS: atom_id res chain seq x y z
N MET A 1 -1.20 1.98 -10.90
CA MET A 1 -2.07 0.93 -10.34
C MET A 1 -3.31 0.81 -11.20
N ILE A 2 -3.60 -0.37 -11.74
CA ILE A 2 -4.80 -0.60 -12.56
C ILE A 2 -5.91 -1.06 -11.62
N PRO A 3 -7.02 -0.31 -11.49
CA PRO A 3 -8.16 -0.75 -10.69
C PRO A 3 -8.74 -2.04 -11.29
N ASN A 4 -9.28 -2.91 -10.43
CA ASN A 4 -9.95 -4.11 -10.88
C ASN A 4 -11.32 -3.78 -11.53
N LYS A 5 -12.05 -4.81 -11.98
CA LYS A 5 -13.38 -4.65 -12.61
C LYS A 5 -14.43 -3.92 -11.73
N GLU A 6 -14.16 -3.79 -10.44
CA GLU A 6 -15.00 -3.09 -9.46
C GLU A 6 -14.44 -1.69 -9.09
N GLY A 7 -13.41 -1.22 -9.80
CA GLY A 7 -12.76 0.06 -9.51
C GLY A 7 -11.81 0.02 -8.32
N MET A 8 -11.59 -1.14 -7.69
CA MET A 8 -10.74 -1.25 -6.50
C MET A 8 -9.27 -1.30 -6.85
N ASN A 9 -8.49 -0.57 -6.08
CA ASN A 9 -7.04 -0.63 -6.13
C ASN A 9 -6.50 -1.88 -5.38
N THR A 10 -5.21 -2.19 -5.50
CA THR A 10 -4.64 -3.43 -4.93
C THR A 10 -4.70 -3.45 -3.39
N LEU A 11 -4.54 -2.30 -2.72
CA LEU A 11 -4.67 -2.20 -1.27
C LEU A 11 -6.12 -2.46 -0.80
N GLU A 12 -7.11 -1.95 -1.54
CA GLU A 12 -8.53 -2.19 -1.26
C GLU A 12 -8.87 -3.68 -1.36
N VAL A 13 -8.33 -4.37 -2.38
CA VAL A 13 -8.48 -5.83 -2.53
C VAL A 13 -7.83 -6.56 -1.35
N ALA A 14 -6.60 -6.20 -0.98
CA ALA A 14 -5.93 -6.81 0.18
C ALA A 14 -6.71 -6.60 1.48
N ALA A 15 -7.31 -5.43 1.67
CA ALA A 15 -8.15 -5.12 2.82
C ALA A 15 -9.48 -5.90 2.81
N LEU A 16 -10.12 -6.04 1.65
CA LEU A 16 -11.36 -6.81 1.48
C LEU A 16 -11.19 -8.27 1.87
N PHE A 17 -10.06 -8.89 1.48
CA PHE A 17 -9.75 -10.29 1.76
C PHE A 17 -8.87 -10.51 3.00
N ASN A 18 -8.72 -9.46 3.84
CA ASN A 18 -7.90 -9.47 5.06
C ASN A 18 -6.47 -10.03 4.88
N LYS A 19 -5.84 -9.75 3.75
CA LYS A 19 -4.45 -10.15 3.44
C LYS A 19 -3.47 -9.17 4.10
N LEU A 20 -3.26 -9.33 5.41
CA LEU A 20 -2.53 -8.37 6.25
C LEU A 20 -1.10 -8.11 5.75
N ASP A 21 -0.36 -9.17 5.44
CA ASP A 21 1.05 -9.05 5.00
C ASP A 21 1.15 -8.39 3.62
N SER A 22 0.22 -8.72 2.72
CA SER A 22 0.13 -8.06 1.41
C SER A 22 -0.19 -6.57 1.56
N ALA A 23 -1.13 -6.21 2.43
CA ALA A 23 -1.45 -4.81 2.70
C ALA A 23 -0.25 -4.05 3.29
N ARG A 24 0.49 -4.68 4.22
CA ARG A 24 1.72 -4.10 4.79
C ARG A 24 2.76 -3.86 3.71
N TYR A 25 3.03 -4.87 2.89
CA TYR A 25 4.00 -4.77 1.80
C TYR A 25 3.66 -3.64 0.82
N LEU A 26 2.38 -3.53 0.43
CA LEU A 26 1.91 -2.47 -0.47
C LEU A 26 2.12 -1.08 0.12
N LEU A 27 1.74 -0.87 1.38
CA LEU A 27 1.95 0.40 2.07
C LEU A 27 3.44 0.77 2.16
N GLU A 28 4.31 -0.23 2.37
CA GLU A 28 5.75 -0.03 2.56
C GLU A 28 6.57 0.06 1.28
N SER A 29 5.96 -0.19 0.11
CA SER A 29 6.67 -0.34 -1.17
C SER A 29 6.06 0.42 -2.34
N ASP A 30 4.80 0.83 -2.27
CA ASP A 30 4.09 1.54 -3.34
C ASP A 30 3.46 2.84 -2.84
N LEU A 31 3.88 3.96 -3.42
CA LEU A 31 3.38 5.28 -3.06
C LEU A 31 1.87 5.39 -3.27
N ALA A 32 1.36 4.88 -4.39
CA ALA A 32 -0.05 4.98 -4.74
C ALA A 32 -0.95 4.23 -3.75
N SER A 33 -0.49 3.07 -3.26
CA SER A 33 -1.15 2.32 -2.19
C SER A 33 -1.13 3.07 -0.86
N SER A 34 -0.04 3.78 -0.55
CA SER A 34 0.12 4.53 0.71
C SER A 34 -0.62 5.88 0.76
N GLU A 35 -1.21 6.34 -0.34
CA GLU A 35 -1.95 7.60 -0.42
C GLU A 35 -3.13 7.65 0.57
N PRO A 36 -3.43 8.82 1.16
CA PRO A 36 -4.52 8.96 2.14
C PRO A 36 -5.87 8.43 1.64
N GLN A 37 -6.20 8.70 0.37
CA GLN A 37 -7.47 8.24 -0.22
C GLN A 37 -7.50 6.72 -0.39
N SER A 38 -6.40 6.11 -0.83
CA SER A 38 -6.25 4.64 -0.95
C SER A 38 -6.47 3.95 0.40
N ILE A 39 -5.89 4.50 1.46
CA ILE A 39 -6.06 3.99 2.82
C ILE A 39 -7.50 4.15 3.31
N LEU A 40 -8.13 5.30 3.05
CA LEU A 40 -9.53 5.58 3.39
C LEU A 40 -10.47 4.58 2.72
N ASN A 41 -10.28 4.33 1.43
CA ASN A 41 -11.08 3.35 0.69
C ASN A 41 -10.85 1.93 1.25
N ALA A 42 -9.60 1.54 1.50
CA ALA A 42 -9.27 0.24 2.07
C ALA A 42 -9.89 0.03 3.47
N LEU A 43 -9.97 1.07 4.31
CA LEU A 43 -10.65 1.01 5.61
C LEU A 43 -12.15 0.71 5.50
N GLN A 44 -12.81 1.18 4.44
CA GLN A 44 -14.22 0.90 4.15
C GLN A 44 -14.44 -0.54 3.64
N ARG A 45 -13.42 -1.11 2.99
CA ARG A 45 -13.43 -2.50 2.48
C ARG A 45 -13.08 -3.53 3.55
N ALA A 46 -12.27 -3.16 4.56
CA ALA A 46 -11.87 -4.05 5.66
C ALA A 46 -13.08 -4.53 6.50
N ARG A 47 -13.59 -5.70 6.17
CA ARG A 47 -14.78 -6.36 6.77
C ARG A 47 -14.41 -7.76 7.28
N GLY A 48 -15.30 -8.39 8.04
CA GLY A 48 -15.08 -9.72 8.63
C GLY A 48 -14.58 -9.73 10.08
N PRO A 49 -14.42 -10.94 10.67
CA PRO A 49 -14.08 -11.13 12.09
C PRO A 49 -12.67 -10.63 12.45
N ASP A 50 -11.70 -10.82 11.56
CA ASP A 50 -10.28 -10.52 11.82
C ASP A 50 -9.83 -9.13 11.32
N LYS A 51 -10.78 -8.26 10.98
CA LYS A 51 -10.50 -6.93 10.42
C LYS A 51 -9.76 -5.98 11.36
N LYS A 52 -9.66 -6.31 12.66
CA LYS A 52 -9.07 -5.42 13.68
C LYS A 52 -7.61 -5.13 13.37
N ALA A 53 -6.83 -6.15 13.02
CA ALA A 53 -5.42 -6.00 12.67
C ALA A 53 -5.24 -5.19 11.38
N MET A 54 -6.06 -5.47 10.36
CA MET A 54 -6.06 -4.70 9.11
C MET A 54 -6.39 -3.22 9.34
N LYS A 55 -7.42 -2.91 10.12
CA LYS A 55 -7.78 -1.53 10.45
C LYS A 55 -6.70 -0.83 11.27
N ALA A 56 -6.06 -1.53 12.20
CA ALA A 56 -4.93 -0.97 12.97
C ALA A 56 -3.75 -0.64 12.05
N LEU A 57 -3.38 -1.56 11.14
CA LEU A 57 -2.35 -1.33 10.13
C LEU A 57 -2.68 -0.10 9.29
N LEU A 58 -3.86 -0.07 8.66
CA LEU A 58 -4.28 1.05 7.80
C LEU A 58 -4.30 2.39 8.54
N LYS A 59 -4.84 2.43 9.78
CA LYS A 59 -4.84 3.64 10.61
C LYS A 59 -3.44 4.12 10.97
N SER A 60 -2.47 3.22 11.15
CA SER A 60 -1.08 3.59 11.42
C SER A 60 -0.39 4.31 10.25
N TRP A 61 -1.02 4.31 9.07
CA TRP A 61 -0.58 5.02 7.86
C TRP A 61 -1.41 6.30 7.58
N GLN A 62 -2.26 6.71 8.53
CA GLN A 62 -3.00 7.98 8.48
C GLN A 62 -2.39 9.04 9.39
N GLY A 63 -2.82 10.29 9.18
CA GLY A 63 -2.39 11.45 9.95
C GLY A 63 -0.87 11.69 9.88
N LYS A 64 -0.34 12.35 10.91
CA LYS A 64 1.08 12.74 10.99
C LYS A 64 2.04 11.56 10.89
N ASP A 65 1.69 10.41 11.46
CA ASP A 65 2.53 9.21 11.42
C ASP A 65 2.59 8.62 10.00
N GLY A 66 1.43 8.59 9.32
CA GLY A 66 1.35 8.22 7.92
C GLY A 66 2.12 9.15 7.00
N GLU A 67 2.06 10.46 7.24
CA GLU A 67 2.83 11.46 6.50
C GLU A 67 4.34 11.19 6.62
N ARG A 68 4.84 10.93 7.83
CA ARG A 68 6.25 10.57 8.04
C ARG A 68 6.63 9.30 7.29
N LYS A 69 5.86 8.21 7.43
CA LYS A 69 6.11 6.95 6.72
C LYS A 69 6.11 7.11 5.19
N ARG A 70 5.22 7.94 4.65
CA ARG A 70 5.20 8.27 3.22
C ARG A 70 6.43 9.07 2.80
N ALA A 71 6.85 10.06 3.58
CA ALA A 71 8.09 10.80 3.30
C ALA A 71 9.30 9.85 3.29
N ASP A 72 9.40 8.96 4.27
CA ASP A 72 10.45 7.93 4.33
C ASP A 72 10.38 6.98 3.12
N LEU A 73 9.17 6.62 2.68
CA LEU A 73 8.97 5.81 1.48
C LEU A 73 9.44 6.55 0.22
N ILE A 74 9.11 7.83 0.07
CA ILE A 74 9.55 8.67 -1.06
C ILE A 74 11.08 8.70 -1.13
N GLU A 75 11.74 8.98 -0.01
CA GLU A 75 13.21 9.04 0.04
C GLU A 75 13.85 7.67 -0.24
N ARG A 76 13.29 6.57 0.31
CA ARG A 76 13.76 5.21 -0.01
C ARG A 76 13.61 4.86 -1.48
N LEU A 77 12.52 5.27 -2.14
CA LEU A 77 12.30 4.99 -3.55
C LEU A 77 13.16 5.87 -4.47
N ARG A 78 13.47 7.11 -4.05
CA ARG A 78 14.41 8.00 -4.74
C ARG A 78 15.87 7.52 -4.63
N GLY A 79 16.25 6.98 -3.47
CA GLY A 79 17.61 6.50 -3.19
C GLY A 79 17.91 5.08 -3.70
N LYS A 80 16.93 4.36 -4.27
CA LYS A 80 17.19 3.06 -4.91
C LYS A 80 17.87 3.30 -6.26
N PRO A 81 19.08 2.78 -6.52
CA PRO A 81 19.64 2.82 -7.86
C PRO A 81 18.68 2.08 -8.80
N HIS A 82 18.32 2.73 -9.90
CA HIS A 82 17.72 2.05 -11.04
C HIS A 82 18.76 1.04 -11.52
N VAL A 83 18.56 -0.24 -11.22
CA VAL A 83 19.29 -1.30 -11.91
C VAL A 83 18.60 -1.42 -13.27
N PRO A 84 19.18 -0.92 -14.38
CA PRO A 84 18.68 -1.31 -15.69
C PRO A 84 18.82 -2.83 -15.75
N SER A 85 17.75 -3.53 -16.16
CA SER A 85 17.84 -4.95 -16.44
C SER A 85 18.91 -5.13 -17.51
N SER A 86 20.07 -5.64 -17.11
CA SER A 86 21.12 -6.11 -18.00
C SER A 86 20.60 -7.38 -18.69
N ASP A 87 19.78 -7.20 -19.71
CA ASP A 87 19.52 -8.20 -20.74
C ASP A 87 19.70 -7.52 -22.10
N ALA A 88 20.95 -7.33 -22.46
CA ALA A 88 21.41 -7.24 -23.85
C ALA A 88 22.89 -7.63 -23.89
N ALA A 89 23.18 -8.85 -23.44
CA ALA A 89 24.32 -9.59 -23.95
C ALA A 89 23.87 -10.23 -25.26
N SER A 90 24.28 -9.67 -26.39
CA SER A 90 24.51 -10.35 -27.68
C SER A 90 25.34 -9.43 -28.56
#